data_AF-A0A226MBK9-F1
#
_entry.id   AF-A0A226MBK9-F1
#
_cell.length_a   1.000
_cell.length_b   1.000
_cell.length_c   1.000
_cell.angle_alpha   90.00
_cell.angle_beta   90.00
_cell.angle_gamma   90.00
#
_symmetry.space_group_name_H-M   'P 1'
#
loop_
_entity.id
_entity.type
_entity.pdbx_description
1 polymer ?
#
loop_
_entity_poly.entity_id
_entity_poly.type
_entity_poly.pdbx_seq_one_letter_code
_entity_poly.pdbx_strand_id
1 'polypeptide(L)'
;MRLPRRQPPASLLACLTLHAWTLCTAASPPQSSPSSSSSSSSSSSSPPCPSACSCSGQLGKVVCTRRGLSRAPSGVPPNTRYLNLMENNIGLVQADTFRHLHRLEVLQLGRNSIRQVEVGAFSGLANLNTLELFDNWLTVVPSGAFEYLSKLRELWLRNNPIESIPSYAFNRVPSLLRLDLGELKKLEYISDGAFEGLDNLKYLNLGMCNMREVPNLSPLGGLEELELSGNHFPRLRPAAFRGLRSLRKLWIMSSQISLIERNAFDELTALVELNLAHNNLSALPHDLFAPLRFLVEPHLHHNPWACGCEALWLAAWLRESLPSNSSCCGRCHAPPAMRGRFLLDVERAALRCSAPFLSDAPADLNISEGRGAALRCRTAAMAAVRWLLPDGAVLSHASASRPRLAVLHDGTLNFSHVLAADTGLYTCMAANAAGSANASAYLNVTAAELDASAYSFFTTVTVETAAPPRKPPPPTAPAAYRPAYTATATVLVRGTRRGPSAPTATPDASTPPPSPHTSLDEVMRTTKIIIGCFVAVTLLAAAMLIAFYKLRKRHQRRATVTAARTVEIIQVDDGGGGGGG
;
A
#
# COMPACT_ATOMS: atom_id res chain seq x y z
N MET A 1 51.53 -30.67 -47.45
CA MET A 1 50.53 -31.67 -47.90
C MET A 1 49.13 -31.04 -47.89
N ARG A 2 48.20 -31.62 -48.66
CA ARG A 2 46.73 -31.44 -48.71
C ARG A 2 46.02 -30.34 -47.85
N LEU A 3 45.52 -29.33 -48.58
CA LEU A 3 44.16 -28.74 -48.51
C LEU A 3 43.03 -29.83 -48.54
N PRO A 4 41.69 -29.59 -48.34
CA PRO A 4 40.93 -28.35 -48.69
C PRO A 4 39.60 -27.97 -47.95
N ARG A 5 39.24 -26.66 -47.96
CA ARG A 5 37.87 -26.07 -48.26
C ARG A 5 36.67 -26.41 -47.30
N ARG A 6 35.46 -25.78 -47.37
CA ARG A 6 34.88 -24.71 -48.25
C ARG A 6 33.81 -23.83 -47.53
N GLN A 7 33.30 -22.84 -48.28
CA GLN A 7 32.24 -21.84 -47.99
C GLN A 7 30.82 -22.41 -47.73
N PRO A 8 29.89 -21.60 -47.18
CA PRO A 8 28.46 -21.92 -47.14
C PRO A 8 27.77 -21.85 -48.53
N PRO A 9 26.59 -22.48 -48.70
CA PRO A 9 25.80 -22.46 -49.94
C PRO A 9 24.83 -21.26 -50.02
N ALA A 10 24.34 -21.00 -51.23
CA ALA A 10 23.24 -20.07 -51.51
C ALA A 10 22.36 -20.60 -52.67
N SER A 11 21.12 -20.10 -52.73
CA SER A 11 20.20 -20.14 -53.89
C SER A 11 19.52 -21.46 -54.27
N LEU A 12 18.17 -21.46 -54.20
CA LEU A 12 17.21 -21.87 -55.23
C LEU A 12 15.87 -21.17 -54.88
N LEU A 13 15.37 -20.18 -55.64
CA LEU A 13 14.79 -20.18 -56.99
C LEU A 13 13.34 -20.71 -57.08
N ALA A 14 12.39 -19.78 -57.27
CA ALA A 14 11.28 -19.88 -58.23
C ALA A 14 10.64 -18.49 -58.45
N CYS A 15 10.31 -18.14 -59.70
CA CYS A 15 9.65 -16.89 -60.07
C CYS A 15 8.33 -17.16 -60.81
N LEU A 16 7.30 -16.34 -60.58
CA LEU A 16 6.12 -16.14 -61.43
C LEU A 16 5.56 -14.72 -61.18
N THR A 17 5.21 -13.88 -62.16
CA THR A 17 5.62 -13.75 -63.57
C THR A 17 5.31 -12.31 -64.03
N LEU A 18 6.02 -11.79 -65.04
CA LEU A 18 5.71 -10.48 -65.64
C LEU A 18 4.50 -10.54 -66.59
N HIS A 19 3.85 -9.40 -66.81
CA HIS A 19 3.62 -8.93 -68.17
C HIS A 19 3.71 -7.40 -68.29
N ALA A 20 4.35 -6.94 -69.36
CA ALA A 20 4.44 -5.54 -69.76
C ALA A 20 4.68 -5.46 -71.28
N TRP A 21 4.09 -4.46 -71.94
CA TRP A 21 4.27 -4.06 -73.34
C TRP A 21 4.34 -2.50 -73.32
N THR A 22 5.45 -1.84 -73.67
CA THR A 22 5.87 -1.38 -75.03
C THR A 22 4.87 -0.44 -75.71
N LEU A 23 5.24 0.63 -76.43
CA LEU A 23 6.54 1.28 -76.74
C LEU A 23 6.27 2.68 -77.37
N CYS A 24 7.12 3.69 -77.17
CA CYS A 24 7.32 4.80 -78.13
C CYS A 24 8.55 5.67 -77.80
N THR A 25 8.99 6.51 -78.74
CA THR A 25 10.33 7.13 -78.75
C THR A 25 10.37 8.57 -79.34
N ALA A 26 11.51 9.24 -79.10
CA ALA A 26 12.18 10.27 -79.91
C ALA A 26 11.93 11.79 -79.69
N ALA A 27 13.06 12.46 -79.39
CA ALA A 27 13.54 13.76 -79.92
C ALA A 27 12.95 15.12 -79.44
N SER A 28 13.75 16.17 -79.66
CA SER A 28 13.66 17.56 -79.16
C SER A 28 14.31 18.52 -80.21
N PRO A 29 14.51 19.84 -79.99
CA PRO A 29 13.83 20.84 -79.15
C PRO A 29 13.30 22.02 -80.04
N PRO A 30 13.07 23.26 -79.54
CA PRO A 30 14.16 24.24 -79.39
C PRO A 30 14.07 25.14 -78.14
N GLN A 31 14.90 26.18 -78.07
CA GLN A 31 15.22 26.98 -76.86
C GLN A 31 14.30 28.21 -76.66
N SER A 32 14.07 28.58 -75.39
CA SER A 32 14.25 29.96 -74.92
C SER A 32 14.33 30.04 -73.39
N SER A 33 15.22 30.91 -72.90
CA SER A 33 15.26 31.40 -71.51
C SER A 33 14.84 32.88 -71.54
N PRO A 34 14.27 33.41 -70.45
CA PRO A 34 15.14 34.02 -69.47
C PRO A 34 14.77 33.74 -68.01
N SER A 35 15.70 34.07 -67.11
CA SER A 35 15.58 33.94 -65.67
C SER A 35 14.49 34.82 -65.06
N SER A 36 13.67 34.24 -64.19
CA SER A 36 13.02 34.95 -63.08
C SER A 36 13.28 34.20 -61.77
N SER A 37 13.89 34.88 -60.81
CA SER A 37 14.27 34.28 -59.53
C SER A 37 13.08 34.28 -58.56
N SER A 38 12.20 33.30 -58.70
CA SER A 38 11.14 33.04 -57.70
C SER A 38 11.76 32.47 -56.43
N SER A 39 12.10 33.35 -55.49
CA SER A 39 12.52 32.97 -54.15
C SER A 39 11.39 32.21 -53.45
N SER A 40 11.47 30.89 -53.43
CA SER A 40 10.58 30.00 -52.69
C SER A 40 10.83 30.14 -51.19
N SER A 41 10.39 31.25 -50.62
CA SER A 41 10.37 31.48 -49.18
C SER A 41 9.44 30.46 -48.52
N SER A 42 10.00 29.32 -48.14
CA SER A 42 9.37 28.30 -47.30
C SER A 42 9.22 28.84 -45.89
N SER A 43 8.26 29.76 -45.73
CA SER A 43 7.84 30.31 -44.46
C SER A 43 7.24 29.19 -43.60
N SER A 44 8.12 28.57 -42.81
CA SER A 44 7.78 27.69 -41.69
C SER A 44 7.13 28.52 -40.59
N SER A 45 5.92 29.00 -40.87
CA SER A 45 5.09 29.82 -40.01
C SER A 45 4.66 29.00 -38.78
N SER A 46 5.54 28.96 -37.77
CA SER A 46 5.16 28.61 -36.41
C SER A 46 3.89 29.40 -36.06
N PRO A 47 2.80 28.74 -35.63
CA PRO A 47 1.51 29.41 -35.49
C PRO A 47 1.64 30.63 -34.57
N PRO A 48 0.99 31.76 -34.92
CA PRO A 48 1.08 32.98 -34.14
C PRO A 48 0.56 32.76 -32.72
N CYS A 49 1.01 33.59 -31.77
CA CYS A 49 0.57 33.51 -30.39
C CYS A 49 -0.97 33.53 -30.29
N PRO A 50 -1.60 32.63 -29.50
CA PRO A 50 -3.05 32.68 -29.30
C PRO A 50 -3.49 34.04 -28.77
N SER A 51 -4.55 34.62 -29.33
CA SER A 51 -5.05 35.96 -28.96
C SER A 51 -5.43 36.10 -27.47
N ALA A 52 -5.81 35.00 -26.83
CA ALA A 52 -6.08 34.93 -25.40
C ALA A 52 -4.82 34.83 -24.52
N CYS A 53 -3.61 34.77 -25.08
CA CYS A 53 -2.35 34.53 -24.38
C CYS A 53 -1.33 35.64 -24.61
N SER A 54 -0.24 35.62 -23.84
CA SER A 54 0.98 36.39 -24.08
C SER A 54 2.14 35.41 -24.30
N CYS A 55 2.91 35.62 -25.37
CA CYS A 55 4.03 34.77 -25.74
C CYS A 55 5.35 35.55 -25.72
N SER A 56 6.41 34.92 -25.23
CA SER A 56 7.73 35.55 -25.04
C SER A 56 8.86 34.53 -25.30
N GLY A 57 10.09 35.02 -25.46
CA GLY A 57 11.29 34.19 -25.64
C GLY A 57 11.21 33.27 -26.87
N GLN A 58 11.09 33.84 -28.08
CA GLN A 58 10.95 33.10 -29.35
C GLN A 58 9.80 32.06 -29.34
N LEU A 59 8.66 32.42 -28.72
CA LEU A 59 7.50 31.54 -28.47
C LEU A 59 7.78 30.35 -27.54
N GLY A 60 8.91 30.34 -26.82
CA GLY A 60 9.26 29.33 -25.82
C GLY A 60 8.47 29.44 -24.51
N LYS A 61 7.93 30.61 -24.17
CA LYS A 61 7.13 30.85 -22.96
C LYS A 61 5.77 31.43 -23.31
N VAL A 62 4.69 30.72 -22.95
CA VAL A 62 3.29 31.09 -23.23
C VAL A 62 2.50 31.18 -21.93
N VAL A 63 1.79 32.30 -21.73
CA VAL A 63 1.05 32.62 -20.50
C VAL A 63 -0.37 33.06 -20.84
N CYS A 64 -1.38 32.35 -20.33
CA CYS A 64 -2.80 32.59 -20.60
C CYS A 64 -3.61 32.72 -19.29
N THR A 65 -2.99 33.22 -18.22
CA THR A 65 -3.60 33.33 -16.88
C THR A 65 -4.72 34.37 -16.81
N ARG A 66 -5.78 34.10 -16.03
CA ARG A 66 -6.92 35.01 -15.79
C ARG A 66 -7.68 35.40 -17.05
N ARG A 67 -7.94 34.42 -17.93
CA ARG A 67 -8.56 34.62 -19.25
C ARG A 67 -9.95 33.99 -19.37
N GLY A 68 -10.47 33.37 -18.30
CA GLY A 68 -11.78 32.72 -18.29
C GLY A 68 -11.88 31.49 -19.21
N LEU A 69 -10.74 30.91 -19.59
CA LEU A 69 -10.70 29.80 -20.56
C LEU A 69 -11.41 28.56 -19.98
N SER A 70 -12.39 28.03 -20.72
CA SER A 70 -13.11 26.79 -20.37
C SER A 70 -12.45 25.51 -20.92
N ARG A 71 -11.50 25.68 -21.87
CA ARG A 71 -10.71 24.63 -22.53
C ARG A 71 -9.31 25.18 -22.82
N ALA A 72 -8.33 24.30 -23.02
CA ALA A 72 -6.99 24.70 -23.48
C ALA A 72 -7.05 25.32 -24.89
N PRO A 73 -6.23 26.34 -25.21
CA PRO A 73 -6.24 27.01 -26.50
C PRO A 73 -5.58 26.17 -27.61
N SER A 74 -6.29 25.93 -28.71
CA SER A 74 -5.85 25.06 -29.83
C SER A 74 -4.74 25.64 -30.73
N GLY A 75 -4.08 26.74 -30.32
CA GLY A 75 -3.07 27.47 -31.09
C GLY A 75 -1.69 27.58 -30.43
N VAL A 76 -1.40 26.80 -29.38
CA VAL A 76 -0.10 26.91 -28.68
C VAL A 76 1.06 26.52 -29.62
N PRO A 77 2.12 27.35 -29.76
CA PRO A 77 3.25 27.06 -30.65
C PRO A 77 4.04 25.80 -30.25
N PRO A 78 4.49 24.96 -31.20
CA PRO A 78 5.22 23.70 -30.92
C PRO A 78 6.62 23.91 -30.32
N ASN A 79 7.13 25.16 -30.32
CA ASN A 79 8.38 25.54 -29.65
C ASN A 79 8.21 25.87 -28.16
N THR A 80 6.99 25.85 -27.62
CA THR A 80 6.71 26.17 -26.22
C THR A 80 7.40 25.17 -25.29
N ARG A 81 8.19 25.69 -24.34
CA ARG A 81 8.80 24.96 -23.22
C ARG A 81 8.03 25.15 -21.92
N TYR A 82 7.48 26.34 -21.71
CA TYR A 82 6.67 26.69 -20.54
C TYR A 82 5.29 27.15 -21.00
N LEU A 83 4.25 26.44 -20.57
CA LEU A 83 2.84 26.78 -20.82
C LEU A 83 2.12 26.97 -19.48
N ASN A 84 1.62 28.17 -19.24
CA ASN A 84 0.86 28.51 -18.04
C ASN A 84 -0.59 28.85 -18.39
N LEU A 85 -1.51 28.03 -17.90
CA LEU A 85 -2.96 28.11 -18.05
C LEU A 85 -3.68 28.32 -16.70
N MET A 86 -2.95 28.73 -15.64
CA MET A 86 -3.51 28.86 -14.29
C MET A 86 -4.57 29.97 -14.18
N GLU A 87 -5.42 29.87 -13.15
CA GLU A 87 -6.46 30.87 -12.85
C GLU A 87 -7.42 31.05 -14.05
N ASN A 88 -7.95 29.92 -14.53
CA ASN A 88 -8.95 29.80 -15.58
C ASN A 88 -10.08 28.84 -15.14
N ASN A 89 -11.00 28.48 -16.03
CA ASN A 89 -12.18 27.66 -15.74
C ASN A 89 -12.17 26.34 -16.56
N ILE A 90 -10.98 25.76 -16.78
CA ILE A 90 -10.84 24.52 -17.56
C ILE A 90 -11.44 23.37 -16.76
N GLY A 91 -12.49 22.73 -17.28
CA GLY A 91 -13.21 21.66 -16.59
C GLY A 91 -12.78 20.22 -16.92
N LEU A 92 -12.22 20.04 -18.13
CA LEU A 92 -11.82 18.76 -18.71
C LEU A 92 -10.52 18.95 -19.50
N VAL A 93 -9.57 18.03 -19.33
CA VAL A 93 -8.39 17.93 -20.21
C VAL A 93 -8.56 16.69 -21.09
N GLN A 94 -8.71 16.93 -22.40
CA GLN A 94 -9.03 15.87 -23.37
C GLN A 94 -7.78 15.13 -23.85
N ALA A 95 -7.96 13.91 -24.38
CA ALA A 95 -6.91 13.14 -25.03
C ALA A 95 -6.20 13.97 -26.11
N ASP A 96 -4.89 13.81 -26.25
CA ASP A 96 -4.05 14.49 -27.24
C ASP A 96 -4.04 16.03 -27.24
N THR A 97 -4.66 16.70 -26.25
CA THR A 97 -4.77 18.18 -26.16
C THR A 97 -3.43 18.92 -26.36
N PHE A 98 -2.33 18.33 -25.91
CA PHE A 98 -0.99 18.90 -25.99
C PHE A 98 -0.02 18.12 -26.90
N ARG A 99 -0.52 17.20 -27.73
CA ARG A 99 0.25 16.17 -28.44
C ARG A 99 1.38 16.69 -29.33
N HIS A 100 1.26 17.92 -29.85
CA HIS A 100 2.28 18.58 -30.69
C HIS A 100 3.36 19.34 -29.90
N LEU A 101 3.21 19.50 -28.58
CA LEU A 101 4.13 20.27 -27.73
C LEU A 101 5.31 19.43 -27.24
N HIS A 102 6.01 18.76 -28.16
CA HIS A 102 7.13 17.85 -27.86
C HIS A 102 8.30 18.52 -27.11
N ARG A 103 8.37 19.85 -27.11
CA ARG A 103 9.40 20.66 -26.42
C ARG A 103 8.96 21.17 -25.04
N LEU A 104 7.75 20.84 -24.58
CA LEU A 104 7.23 21.31 -23.30
C LEU A 104 7.98 20.67 -22.14
N GLU A 105 8.51 21.51 -21.26
CA GLU A 105 9.26 21.17 -20.05
C GLU A 105 8.40 21.42 -18.78
N VAL A 106 7.54 22.45 -18.81
CA VAL A 106 6.65 22.83 -17.68
C VAL A 106 5.23 23.11 -18.18
N LEU A 107 4.24 22.44 -17.57
CA LEU A 107 2.81 22.62 -17.82
C LEU A 107 2.09 23.01 -16.52
N GLN A 108 1.59 24.24 -16.44
CA GLN A 108 0.85 24.74 -15.29
C GLN A 108 -0.66 24.80 -15.57
N LEU A 109 -1.41 23.88 -14.96
CA LEU A 109 -2.87 23.76 -14.99
C LEU A 109 -3.52 24.00 -13.62
N GLY A 110 -2.73 24.41 -12.62
CA GLY A 110 -3.22 24.70 -11.27
C GLY A 110 -4.26 25.83 -11.22
N ARG A 111 -5.10 25.88 -10.18
CA ARG A 111 -6.19 26.88 -10.03
C ARG A 111 -7.12 26.90 -11.25
N ASN A 112 -7.69 25.74 -11.55
CA ASN A 112 -8.72 25.55 -12.57
C ASN A 112 -9.89 24.77 -11.96
N SER A 113 -10.85 24.36 -12.80
CA SER A 113 -12.03 23.60 -12.39
C SER A 113 -11.96 22.15 -12.88
N ILE A 114 -10.76 21.60 -13.07
CA ILE A 114 -10.55 20.31 -13.74
C ILE A 114 -11.13 19.20 -12.86
N ARG A 115 -12.17 18.55 -13.36
CA ARG A 115 -12.84 17.39 -12.73
C ARG A 115 -12.32 16.06 -13.28
N GLN A 116 -11.87 16.08 -14.53
CA GLN A 116 -11.48 14.88 -15.28
C GLN A 116 -10.30 15.19 -16.21
N VAL A 117 -9.40 14.21 -16.32
CA VAL A 117 -8.31 14.18 -17.29
C VAL A 117 -8.45 12.85 -18.05
N GLU A 118 -8.50 12.91 -19.37
CA GLU A 118 -8.66 11.71 -20.21
C GLU A 118 -7.35 10.90 -20.30
N VAL A 119 -7.48 9.60 -20.60
CA VAL A 119 -6.33 8.72 -20.88
C VAL A 119 -5.58 9.29 -22.10
N GLY A 120 -4.27 9.45 -21.99
CA GLY A 120 -3.46 10.09 -23.04
C GLY A 120 -3.64 11.60 -23.18
N ALA A 121 -4.26 12.31 -22.22
CA ALA A 121 -4.34 13.78 -22.24
C ALA A 121 -2.97 14.49 -22.31
N PHE A 122 -1.92 13.86 -21.77
CA PHE A 122 -0.53 14.33 -21.78
C PHE A 122 0.35 13.59 -22.81
N SER A 123 -0.26 12.94 -23.82
CA SER A 123 0.48 12.26 -24.89
C SER A 123 1.44 13.21 -25.63
N GLY A 124 2.52 12.67 -26.21
CA GLY A 124 3.48 13.45 -26.99
C GLY A 124 4.40 14.39 -26.20
N LEU A 125 4.16 14.61 -24.90
CA LEU A 125 4.93 15.50 -24.01
C LEU A 125 6.26 14.88 -23.52
N ALA A 126 7.08 14.38 -24.46
CA ALA A 126 8.30 13.60 -24.19
C ALA A 126 9.45 14.36 -23.49
N ASN A 127 9.28 15.66 -23.21
CA ASN A 127 10.24 16.47 -22.45
C ASN A 127 9.67 17.06 -21.14
N LEU A 128 8.43 16.71 -20.76
CA LEU A 128 7.78 17.29 -19.59
C LEU A 128 8.52 16.89 -18.30
N ASN A 129 8.97 17.89 -17.55
CA ASN A 129 9.68 17.76 -16.29
C ASN A 129 8.74 18.05 -15.11
N THR A 130 7.92 19.09 -15.20
CA THR A 130 7.05 19.57 -14.11
C THR A 130 5.61 19.71 -14.59
N LEU A 131 4.68 19.05 -13.88
CA LEU A 131 3.23 19.09 -14.13
C LEU A 131 2.50 19.58 -12.88
N GLU A 132 1.81 20.72 -12.99
CA GLU A 132 1.05 21.32 -11.89
C GLU A 132 -0.45 21.19 -12.13
N LEU A 133 -1.13 20.42 -11.28
CA LEU A 133 -2.57 20.15 -11.27
C LEU A 133 -3.21 20.51 -9.92
N PHE A 134 -2.53 21.29 -9.07
CA PHE A 134 -2.99 21.71 -7.76
C PHE A 134 -4.23 22.64 -7.81
N ASP A 135 -4.92 22.84 -6.68
CA ASP A 135 -6.09 23.73 -6.59
C ASP A 135 -7.12 23.45 -7.71
N ASN A 136 -7.54 22.19 -7.85
CA ASN A 136 -8.48 21.71 -8.89
C ASN A 136 -9.57 20.82 -8.26
N TRP A 137 -10.42 20.20 -9.09
CA TRP A 137 -11.59 19.41 -8.67
C TRP A 137 -11.47 17.90 -8.97
N LEU A 138 -10.25 17.36 -9.01
CA LEU A 138 -10.00 15.93 -9.23
C LEU A 138 -10.45 15.10 -8.01
N THR A 139 -11.37 14.16 -8.20
CA THR A 139 -11.79 13.20 -7.14
C THR A 139 -10.95 11.93 -7.09
N VAL A 140 -10.16 11.65 -8.13
CA VAL A 140 -9.29 10.48 -8.25
C VAL A 140 -7.96 10.86 -8.90
N VAL A 141 -6.90 10.11 -8.60
CA VAL A 141 -5.61 10.23 -9.29
C VAL A 141 -5.76 9.76 -10.74
N PRO A 142 -5.45 10.57 -11.77
CA PRO A 142 -5.67 10.20 -13.17
C PRO A 142 -4.52 9.33 -13.71
N SER A 143 -4.29 8.15 -13.13
CA SER A 143 -3.13 7.28 -13.42
C SER A 143 -2.93 6.94 -14.91
N GLY A 144 -4.02 6.83 -15.67
CA GLY A 144 -3.98 6.58 -17.12
C GLY A 144 -3.63 7.82 -17.98
N ALA A 145 -3.62 9.02 -17.41
CA ALA A 145 -3.16 10.23 -18.11
C ALA A 145 -1.63 10.35 -18.12
N PHE A 146 -0.95 9.72 -17.15
CA PHE A 146 0.50 9.81 -16.96
C PHE A 146 1.33 8.85 -17.84
N GLU A 147 0.72 8.23 -18.85
CA GLU A 147 1.41 7.24 -19.69
C GLU A 147 2.49 7.89 -20.57
N TYR A 148 3.63 7.21 -20.72
CA TYR A 148 4.81 7.63 -21.50
C TYR A 148 5.52 8.93 -21.04
N LEU A 149 5.18 9.51 -19.88
CA LEU A 149 5.84 10.71 -19.32
C LEU A 149 7.21 10.41 -18.67
N SER A 150 8.11 9.76 -19.41
CA SER A 150 9.38 9.19 -18.92
C SER A 150 10.44 10.20 -18.42
N LYS A 151 10.19 11.51 -18.58
CA LYS A 151 11.03 12.58 -18.02
C LYS A 151 10.39 13.33 -16.86
N LEU A 152 9.15 13.01 -16.48
CA LEU A 152 8.44 13.75 -15.43
C LEU A 152 9.17 13.58 -14.10
N ARG A 153 9.59 14.70 -13.50
CA ARG A 153 10.31 14.76 -12.22
C ARG A 153 9.44 15.30 -11.10
N GLU A 154 8.49 16.17 -11.40
CA GLU A 154 7.70 16.87 -10.40
C GLU A 154 6.21 16.86 -10.75
N LEU A 155 5.38 16.33 -9.85
CA LEU A 155 3.93 16.25 -9.99
C LEU A 155 3.25 16.88 -8.78
N TRP A 156 2.48 17.95 -9.01
CA TRP A 156 1.83 18.72 -7.97
C TRP A 156 0.31 18.53 -8.04
N LEU A 157 -0.26 17.79 -7.09
CA LEU A 157 -1.69 17.44 -7.01
C LEU A 157 -2.38 18.01 -5.76
N ARG A 158 -1.68 18.80 -4.93
CA ARG A 158 -2.21 19.33 -3.66
C ARG A 158 -3.55 20.07 -3.78
N ASN A 159 -4.30 20.06 -2.68
CA ASN A 159 -5.59 20.75 -2.55
C ASN A 159 -6.59 20.40 -3.68
N ASN A 160 -6.65 19.11 -4.02
CA ASN A 160 -7.72 18.50 -4.82
C ASN A 160 -8.65 17.68 -3.90
N PRO A 161 -9.94 17.51 -4.25
CA PRO A 161 -10.89 16.70 -3.50
C PRO A 161 -10.71 15.18 -3.75
N ILE A 162 -9.48 14.68 -3.78
CA ILE A 162 -9.17 13.26 -4.05
C ILE A 162 -9.66 12.39 -2.89
N GLU A 163 -10.47 11.39 -3.20
CA GLU A 163 -11.14 10.53 -2.22
C GLU A 163 -10.31 9.28 -1.90
N SER A 164 -9.51 8.78 -2.86
CA SER A 164 -8.58 7.67 -2.62
C SER A 164 -7.36 7.65 -3.54
N ILE A 165 -6.28 7.01 -3.07
CA ILE A 165 -5.08 6.69 -3.85
C ILE A 165 -4.99 5.16 -4.01
N PRO A 166 -5.28 4.61 -5.21
CA PRO A 166 -5.28 3.17 -5.46
C PRO A 166 -3.86 2.59 -5.52
N SER A 167 -3.75 1.26 -5.51
CA SER A 167 -2.47 0.56 -5.70
C SER A 167 -1.85 0.93 -7.06
N TYR A 168 -0.53 1.09 -7.10
CA TYR A 168 0.24 1.44 -8.30
C TYR A 168 -0.14 2.77 -8.97
N ALA A 169 -0.77 3.70 -8.25
CA ALA A 169 -1.34 4.94 -8.80
C ALA A 169 -0.38 5.79 -9.65
N PHE A 170 0.94 5.69 -9.40
CA PHE A 170 1.99 6.45 -10.07
C PHE A 170 3.01 5.59 -10.85
N ASN A 171 2.78 4.27 -11.00
CA ASN A 171 3.78 3.34 -11.55
C ASN A 171 4.14 3.59 -13.04
N ARG A 172 3.43 4.47 -13.73
CA ARG A 172 3.72 4.91 -15.11
C ARG A 172 4.78 6.02 -15.18
N VAL A 173 5.12 6.64 -14.06
CA VAL A 173 6.11 7.73 -13.94
C VAL A 173 7.19 7.43 -12.88
N PRO A 174 7.94 6.32 -13.00
CA PRO A 174 9.05 5.96 -12.10
C PRO A 174 10.21 6.98 -12.12
N SER A 175 10.16 7.95 -13.04
CA SER A 175 11.10 9.08 -13.14
C SER A 175 10.87 10.17 -12.09
N LEU A 176 9.75 10.16 -11.35
CA LEU A 176 9.43 11.19 -10.37
C LEU A 176 10.48 11.31 -9.27
N LEU A 177 10.78 12.56 -8.90
CA LEU A 177 11.65 12.97 -7.80
C LEU A 177 10.87 13.75 -6.74
N ARG A 178 9.82 14.49 -7.13
CA ARG A 178 8.90 15.19 -6.22
C ARG A 178 7.45 14.86 -6.51
N LEU A 179 6.71 14.52 -5.46
CA LEU A 179 5.27 14.27 -5.50
C LEU A 179 4.60 15.05 -4.37
N ASP A 180 3.74 16.01 -4.73
CA ASP A 180 2.96 16.80 -3.77
C ASP A 180 1.49 16.38 -3.79
N LEU A 181 1.08 15.73 -2.70
CA LEU A 181 -0.27 15.24 -2.39
C LEU A 181 -0.77 15.86 -1.07
N GLY A 182 -0.36 17.08 -0.75
CA GLY A 182 -0.84 17.81 0.43
C GLY A 182 -2.27 18.35 0.30
N GLU A 183 -2.86 18.76 1.43
CA GLU A 183 -4.20 19.36 1.51
C GLU A 183 -5.36 18.54 0.91
N LEU A 184 -5.21 17.21 0.76
CA LEU A 184 -6.25 16.32 0.27
C LEU A 184 -7.31 16.07 1.36
N LYS A 185 -8.06 17.11 1.70
CA LYS A 185 -9.06 17.18 2.80
C LYS A 185 -10.20 16.17 2.70
N LYS A 186 -10.31 15.46 1.57
CA LYS A 186 -11.29 14.41 1.25
C LYS A 186 -10.72 12.99 1.26
N LEU A 187 -9.43 12.81 1.55
CA LEU A 187 -8.76 11.51 1.38
C LEU A 187 -9.21 10.51 2.46
N GLU A 188 -9.95 9.49 2.04
CA GLU A 188 -10.46 8.43 2.92
C GLU A 188 -9.56 7.19 2.93
N TYR A 189 -8.90 6.87 1.80
CA TYR A 189 -8.13 5.64 1.63
C TYR A 189 -6.84 5.82 0.82
N ILE A 190 -5.74 5.27 1.35
CA ILE A 190 -4.48 5.06 0.63
C ILE A 190 -4.21 3.55 0.63
N SER A 191 -3.92 2.97 -0.53
CA SER A 191 -3.57 1.55 -0.63
C SER A 191 -2.13 1.27 -0.16
N ASP A 192 -1.89 0.10 0.44
CA ASP A 192 -0.55 -0.34 0.86
C ASP A 192 0.48 -0.39 -0.28
N GLY A 193 -0.01 -0.54 -1.52
CA GLY A 193 0.78 -0.49 -2.75
C GLY A 193 0.67 0.82 -3.52
N ALA A 194 0.18 1.92 -2.92
CA ALA A 194 -0.09 3.18 -3.63
C ALA A 194 1.15 3.80 -4.29
N PHE A 195 2.30 3.71 -3.61
CA PHE A 195 3.57 4.32 -4.02
C PHE A 195 4.54 3.33 -4.70
N GLU A 196 4.05 2.17 -5.11
CA GLU A 196 4.84 1.15 -5.82
C GLU A 196 5.37 1.64 -7.17
N GLY A 197 6.66 1.38 -7.44
CA GLY A 197 7.37 1.83 -8.64
C GLY A 197 7.82 3.30 -8.61
N LEU A 198 7.90 3.93 -7.43
CA LEU A 198 8.45 5.28 -7.24
C LEU A 198 9.88 5.27 -6.67
N ASP A 199 10.73 4.36 -7.16
CA ASP A 199 12.06 4.06 -6.59
C ASP A 199 13.01 5.26 -6.52
N ASN A 200 12.81 6.24 -7.41
CA ASN A 200 13.63 7.46 -7.51
C ASN A 200 13.12 8.63 -6.65
N LEU A 201 11.95 8.52 -6.00
CA LEU A 201 11.29 9.64 -5.34
C LEU A 201 12.14 10.19 -4.18
N LYS A 202 12.32 11.51 -4.13
CA LYS A 202 13.13 12.23 -3.14
C LYS A 202 12.33 13.09 -2.19
N TYR A 203 11.23 13.66 -2.66
CA TYR A 203 10.32 14.50 -1.88
C TYR A 203 8.89 13.95 -1.99
N LEU A 204 8.24 13.75 -0.84
CA LEU A 204 6.82 13.40 -0.74
C LEU A 204 6.14 14.33 0.27
N ASN A 205 5.07 15.00 -0.17
CA ASN A 205 4.18 15.74 0.71
C ASN A 205 2.82 15.05 0.85
N LEU A 206 2.43 14.77 2.09
CA LEU A 206 1.12 14.28 2.52
C LEU A 206 0.60 15.09 3.73
N GLY A 207 1.05 16.33 3.89
CA GLY A 207 0.59 17.24 4.95
C GLY A 207 -0.86 17.70 4.74
N MET A 208 -1.58 17.95 5.84
CA MET A 208 -2.97 18.43 5.85
C MET A 208 -3.99 17.51 5.13
N CYS A 209 -3.76 16.20 5.16
CA CYS A 209 -4.62 15.17 4.55
C CYS A 209 -5.51 14.43 5.57
N ASN A 210 -5.65 14.96 6.79
CA ASN A 210 -6.46 14.43 7.90
C ASN A 210 -6.17 12.95 8.28
N MET A 211 -5.02 12.40 7.89
CA MET A 211 -4.68 10.98 8.07
C MET A 211 -4.55 10.60 9.54
N ARG A 212 -5.01 9.39 9.88
CA ARG A 212 -4.97 8.86 11.27
C ARG A 212 -3.77 7.97 11.58
N GLU A 213 -3.21 7.33 10.56
CA GLU A 213 -1.99 6.52 10.62
C GLU A 213 -1.15 6.80 9.37
N VAL A 214 0.17 6.64 9.47
CA VAL A 214 1.08 6.84 8.32
C VAL A 214 0.87 5.69 7.33
N PRO A 215 0.70 5.95 6.01
CA PRO A 215 0.51 4.90 5.01
C PRO A 215 1.78 4.07 4.81
N ASN A 216 1.71 2.97 4.05
CA ASN A 216 2.91 2.20 3.72
C ASN A 216 3.85 3.02 2.81
N LEU A 217 5.00 3.43 3.35
CA LEU A 217 6.06 4.13 2.63
C LEU A 217 7.27 3.22 2.33
N SER A 218 7.21 1.91 2.63
CA SER A 218 8.34 1.00 2.45
C SER A 218 8.93 0.90 1.02
N PRO A 219 8.18 1.13 -0.09
CA PRO A 219 8.78 1.17 -1.43
C PRO A 219 9.72 2.38 -1.64
N LEU A 220 9.55 3.44 -0.86
CA LEU A 220 10.24 4.72 -1.04
C LEU A 220 11.63 4.75 -0.37
N GLY A 221 12.42 3.69 -0.55
CA GLY A 221 13.71 3.54 0.12
C GLY A 221 14.73 4.65 -0.20
N GLY A 222 14.58 5.33 -1.34
CA GLY A 222 15.40 6.46 -1.77
C GLY A 222 14.97 7.85 -1.29
N LEU A 223 13.86 7.96 -0.55
CA LEU A 223 13.25 9.22 -0.12
C LEU A 223 14.19 10.02 0.81
N GLU A 224 14.25 11.34 0.63
CA GLU A 224 15.11 12.24 1.41
C GLU A 224 14.32 13.26 2.25
N GLU A 225 13.16 13.71 1.78
CA GLU A 225 12.32 14.72 2.44
C GLU A 225 10.86 14.23 2.50
N LEU A 226 10.27 14.20 3.70
CA LEU A 226 8.91 13.73 3.95
C LEU A 226 8.11 14.73 4.81
N GLU A 227 7.04 15.27 4.23
CA GLU A 227 6.10 16.18 4.90
C GLU A 227 4.80 15.44 5.27
N LEU A 228 4.48 15.46 6.56
CA LEU A 228 3.38 14.77 7.23
C LEU A 228 2.66 15.67 8.26
N SER A 229 2.96 16.97 8.29
CA SER A 229 2.40 17.96 9.22
C SER A 229 0.90 18.21 9.03
N GLY A 230 0.20 18.59 10.09
CA GLY A 230 -1.24 18.90 10.06
C GLY A 230 -2.15 17.68 9.82
N ASN A 231 -1.72 16.49 10.23
CA ASN A 231 -2.54 15.26 10.22
C ASN A 231 -3.05 14.92 11.65
N HIS A 232 -3.53 13.70 11.89
CA HIS A 232 -4.06 13.25 13.17
C HIS A 232 -3.39 11.94 13.63
N PHE A 233 -2.10 11.98 13.95
CA PHE A 233 -1.31 10.80 14.36
C PHE A 233 -1.16 10.73 15.88
N PRO A 234 -2.12 10.22 16.67
CA PRO A 234 -2.02 10.20 18.13
C PRO A 234 -0.81 9.39 18.63
N ARG A 235 -0.37 8.39 17.86
CA ARG A 235 0.80 7.55 18.16
C ARG A 235 1.65 7.29 16.93
N LEU A 236 2.98 7.38 17.07
CA LEU A 236 3.94 6.95 16.05
C LEU A 236 4.56 5.60 16.44
N ARG A 237 4.63 4.68 15.48
CA ARG A 237 5.15 3.30 15.64
C ARG A 237 6.39 3.07 14.76
N PRO A 238 7.34 2.18 15.12
CA PRO A 238 8.51 1.89 14.27
C PRO A 238 8.17 1.45 12.84
N ALA A 239 7.07 0.71 12.67
CA ALA A 239 6.63 0.23 11.37
C ALA A 239 6.27 1.36 10.37
N ALA A 240 5.93 2.57 10.86
CA ALA A 240 5.51 3.70 10.02
C ALA A 240 6.63 4.27 9.14
N PHE A 241 7.89 4.08 9.54
CA PHE A 241 9.07 4.66 8.87
C PHE A 241 10.06 3.60 8.38
N ARG A 242 9.64 2.33 8.37
CA ARG A 242 10.46 1.18 7.99
C ARG A 242 10.93 1.29 6.53
N GLY A 243 12.24 1.10 6.30
CA GLY A 243 12.84 1.18 4.97
C GLY A 243 13.28 2.58 4.52
N LEU A 244 12.86 3.66 5.20
CA LEU A 244 13.17 5.06 4.84
C LEU A 244 14.60 5.48 5.24
N ARG A 245 15.59 4.67 4.87
CA ARG A 245 17.00 4.78 5.33
C ARG A 245 17.76 5.95 4.73
N SER A 246 17.29 6.46 3.60
CA SER A 246 17.80 7.69 2.96
C SER A 246 17.16 8.97 3.50
N LEU A 247 16.18 8.89 4.41
CA LEU A 247 15.42 10.06 4.83
C LEU A 247 16.28 11.01 5.67
N ARG A 248 16.35 12.28 5.24
CA ARG A 248 17.15 13.35 5.83
C ARG A 248 16.31 14.39 6.56
N LYS A 249 15.07 14.62 6.10
CA LYS A 249 14.11 15.52 6.74
C LYS A 249 12.78 14.82 6.99
N LEU A 250 12.26 14.97 8.20
CA LEU A 250 10.96 14.45 8.60
C LEU A 250 10.16 15.55 9.32
N TRP A 251 9.08 16.02 8.70
CA TRP A 251 8.22 17.05 9.25
C TRP A 251 6.87 16.46 9.65
N ILE A 252 6.52 16.53 10.93
CA ILE A 252 5.27 16.03 11.51
C ILE A 252 4.71 17.06 12.52
N MET A 253 4.77 18.34 12.16
CA MET A 253 4.34 19.47 12.97
C MET A 253 2.81 19.52 13.07
N SER A 254 2.27 19.93 14.23
CA SER A 254 0.82 20.10 14.44
C SER A 254 -0.05 18.85 14.19
N SER A 255 0.53 17.65 14.22
CA SER A 255 -0.15 16.38 13.88
C SER A 255 -0.74 15.62 15.09
N GLN A 256 -0.91 16.32 16.22
CA GLN A 256 -1.59 15.84 17.43
C GLN A 256 -0.96 14.60 18.12
N ILE A 257 0.33 14.37 17.92
CA ILE A 257 1.05 13.22 18.50
C ILE A 257 1.10 13.34 20.03
N SER A 258 0.62 12.32 20.75
CA SER A 258 0.72 12.24 22.21
C SER A 258 1.68 11.15 22.69
N LEU A 259 1.98 10.15 21.85
CA LEU A 259 2.93 9.08 22.14
C LEU A 259 3.83 8.80 20.93
N ILE A 260 5.12 8.61 21.20
CA ILE A 260 6.06 7.99 20.26
C ILE A 260 6.48 6.67 20.90
N GLU A 261 6.27 5.55 20.20
CA GLU A 261 6.61 4.22 20.70
C GLU A 261 8.13 4.01 20.71
N ARG A 262 8.62 3.05 21.51
CA ARG A 262 10.06 2.74 21.61
C ARG A 262 10.63 2.44 20.22
N ASN A 263 11.85 2.91 19.96
CA ASN A 263 12.56 2.65 18.69
C ASN A 263 11.87 3.19 17.42
N ALA A 264 10.91 4.12 17.53
CA ALA A 264 10.11 4.59 16.38
C ALA A 264 10.91 5.16 15.21
N PHE A 265 12.14 5.62 15.44
CA PHE A 265 13.01 6.22 14.43
C PHE A 265 14.29 5.42 14.14
N ASP A 266 14.46 4.20 14.68
CA ASP A 266 15.73 3.44 14.59
C ASP A 266 16.23 3.18 13.14
N GLU A 267 15.34 3.08 12.15
CA GLU A 267 15.72 2.91 10.73
C GLU A 267 16.06 4.23 10.00
N LEU A 268 15.80 5.40 10.59
CA LEU A 268 16.03 6.72 9.98
C LEU A 268 17.51 7.16 10.12
N THR A 269 18.44 6.27 9.76
CA THR A 269 19.88 6.42 10.05
C THR A 269 20.57 7.59 9.32
N ALA A 270 19.90 8.23 8.35
CA ALA A 270 20.38 9.40 7.61
C ALA A 270 19.71 10.73 8.04
N LEU A 271 18.87 10.72 9.09
CA LEU A 271 18.06 11.88 9.47
C LEU A 271 18.93 13.02 10.01
N VAL A 272 18.66 14.24 9.52
CA VAL A 272 19.38 15.49 9.81
C VAL A 272 18.45 16.48 10.52
N GLU A 273 17.20 16.56 10.06
CA GLU A 273 16.17 17.50 10.50
C GLU A 273 14.89 16.73 10.91
N LEU A 274 14.37 17.01 12.10
CA LEU A 274 13.19 16.36 12.66
C LEU A 274 12.26 17.40 13.30
N ASN A 275 11.12 17.66 12.69
CA ASN A 275 10.13 18.59 13.23
C ASN A 275 8.95 17.85 13.88
N LEU A 276 8.90 17.91 15.21
CA LEU A 276 7.81 17.38 16.06
C LEU A 276 7.10 18.51 16.80
N ALA A 277 7.22 19.75 16.36
CA ALA A 277 6.67 20.92 17.03
C ALA A 277 5.14 20.96 17.02
N HIS A 278 4.54 21.69 17.97
CA HIS A 278 3.08 21.89 18.06
C HIS A 278 2.27 20.58 18.21
N ASN A 279 2.88 19.55 18.79
CA ASN A 279 2.22 18.29 19.15
C ASN A 279 1.84 18.27 20.65
N ASN A 280 1.36 17.12 21.13
CA ASN A 280 0.92 16.90 22.51
C ASN A 280 1.92 16.01 23.28
N LEU A 281 3.21 16.07 22.95
CA LEU A 281 4.25 15.23 23.54
C LEU A 281 4.61 15.71 24.96
N SER A 282 4.51 14.80 25.93
CA SER A 282 4.94 15.05 27.31
C SER A 282 6.33 14.49 27.63
N ALA A 283 6.75 13.42 26.96
CA ALA A 283 8.07 12.81 27.07
C ALA A 283 8.44 12.06 25.77
N LEU A 284 9.72 11.68 25.63
CA LEU A 284 10.21 10.82 24.55
C LEU A 284 10.88 9.57 25.16
N PRO A 285 10.73 8.37 24.57
CA PRO A 285 11.44 7.17 24.99
C PRO A 285 12.95 7.37 25.07
N HIS A 286 13.58 6.72 26.05
CA HIS A 286 15.02 6.73 26.29
C HIS A 286 15.80 6.29 25.04
N ASP A 287 16.90 6.98 24.76
CA ASP A 287 17.78 6.77 23.61
C ASP A 287 17.11 6.88 22.22
N LEU A 288 15.91 7.48 22.09
CA LEU A 288 15.21 7.58 20.80
C LEU A 288 16.04 8.25 19.69
N PHE A 289 16.97 9.13 20.05
CA PHE A 289 17.87 9.81 19.11
C PHE A 289 19.28 9.19 19.02
N ALA A 290 19.62 8.19 19.86
CA ALA A 290 20.92 7.53 19.81
C ALA A 290 21.28 6.84 18.47
N PRO A 291 20.34 6.28 17.67
CA PRO A 291 20.68 5.77 16.34
C PRO A 291 20.81 6.88 15.27
N LEU A 292 20.32 8.10 15.54
CA LEU A 292 20.19 9.20 14.57
C LEU A 292 21.47 10.03 14.49
N ARG A 293 22.57 9.40 14.03
CA ARG A 293 23.95 9.93 14.10
C ARG A 293 24.21 11.27 13.37
N PHE A 294 23.28 11.72 12.53
CA PHE A 294 23.39 12.98 11.78
C PHE A 294 22.35 14.04 12.19
N LEU A 295 21.52 13.76 13.21
CA LEU A 295 20.44 14.65 13.64
C LEU A 295 21.03 15.89 14.34
N VAL A 296 20.82 17.06 13.73
CA VAL A 296 21.31 18.36 14.21
C VAL A 296 20.21 19.41 14.34
N GLU A 297 19.06 19.23 13.68
CA GLU A 297 17.94 20.19 13.69
C GLU A 297 16.63 19.55 14.22
N PRO A 298 16.49 19.37 15.56
CA PRO A 298 15.29 18.83 16.19
C PRO A 298 14.35 19.95 16.68
N HIS A 299 13.19 20.11 16.06
CA HIS A 299 12.19 21.10 16.49
C HIS A 299 11.20 20.46 17.48
N LEU A 300 11.38 20.77 18.77
CA LEU A 300 10.61 20.20 19.89
C LEU A 300 9.70 21.24 20.59
N HIS A 301 9.71 22.49 20.13
CA HIS A 301 8.94 23.57 20.74
C HIS A 301 7.42 23.40 20.61
N HIS A 302 6.66 24.07 21.50
CA HIS A 302 5.20 23.96 21.59
C HIS A 302 4.71 22.52 21.82
N ASN A 303 5.35 21.80 22.75
CA ASN A 303 4.91 20.52 23.29
C ASN A 303 4.81 20.63 24.83
N PRO A 304 3.86 19.93 25.50
CA PRO A 304 3.64 19.98 26.95
C PRO A 304 4.65 19.16 27.78
N TRP A 305 5.95 19.42 27.60
CA TRP A 305 7.04 18.62 28.20
C TRP A 305 6.95 18.47 29.73
N ALA A 306 7.07 17.23 30.20
CA ALA A 306 7.14 16.84 31.59
C ALA A 306 8.60 16.62 32.02
N CYS A 307 9.22 17.68 32.51
CA CYS A 307 10.63 17.75 32.92
C CYS A 307 10.91 17.06 34.26
N GLY A 308 10.64 15.76 34.32
CA GLY A 308 11.09 14.84 35.36
C GLY A 308 12.26 13.98 34.89
N CYS A 309 12.46 12.82 35.52
CA CYS A 309 13.58 11.91 35.23
C CYS A 309 13.64 11.42 33.77
N GLU A 310 12.49 11.24 33.12
CA GLU A 310 12.42 10.82 31.71
C GLU A 310 12.97 11.88 30.74
N ALA A 311 13.02 13.16 31.13
CA ALA A 311 13.58 14.23 30.32
C ALA A 311 15.12 14.35 30.42
N LEU A 312 15.76 13.66 31.38
CA LEU A 312 17.20 13.81 31.63
C LEU A 312 18.09 13.36 30.47
N TRP A 313 17.73 12.26 29.78
CA TRP A 313 18.50 11.78 28.63
C TRP A 313 18.44 12.80 27.49
N LEU A 314 17.25 13.38 27.26
CA LEU A 314 16.98 14.37 26.22
C LEU A 314 17.69 15.69 26.55
N ALA A 315 17.65 16.16 27.80
CA ALA A 315 18.36 17.35 28.23
C ALA A 315 19.91 17.20 28.20
N ALA A 316 20.44 15.99 28.38
CA ALA A 316 21.85 15.70 28.11
C ALA A 316 22.15 15.77 26.60
N TRP A 317 21.43 14.97 25.80
CA TRP A 317 21.61 14.89 24.35
C TRP A 317 21.48 16.27 23.66
N LEU A 318 20.53 17.11 24.09
CA LEU A 318 20.35 18.47 23.56
C LEU A 318 21.54 19.39 23.86
N ARG A 319 22.16 19.28 25.04
CA ARG A 319 23.35 20.08 25.41
C ARG A 319 24.63 19.59 24.73
N GLU A 320 24.69 18.31 24.39
CA GLU A 320 25.84 17.67 23.72
C GLU A 320 25.78 17.83 22.20
N SER A 321 24.59 17.88 21.59
CA SER A 321 24.40 17.81 20.13
C SER A 321 24.13 19.17 19.46
N LEU A 322 23.78 20.22 20.21
CA LEU A 322 23.30 21.49 19.63
C LEU A 322 24.24 22.68 19.85
N PRO A 323 24.35 23.60 18.88
CA PRO A 323 25.02 24.88 19.08
C PRO A 323 24.33 25.74 20.15
N SER A 324 25.12 26.47 20.95
CA SER A 324 24.68 27.25 22.12
C SER A 324 23.63 28.35 21.87
N ASN A 325 23.30 28.67 20.61
CA ASN A 325 22.31 29.67 20.23
C ASN A 325 20.98 29.07 19.70
N SER A 326 20.78 27.75 19.72
CA SER A 326 19.58 27.12 19.13
C SER A 326 18.32 27.24 20.00
N SER A 327 17.27 27.89 19.49
CA SER A 327 15.95 28.01 20.17
C SER A 327 15.03 26.79 19.97
N CYS A 328 15.59 25.59 19.79
CA CYS A 328 14.90 24.41 19.26
C CYS A 328 13.78 23.84 20.14
N CYS A 329 13.98 23.94 21.46
CA CYS A 329 13.80 22.75 22.29
C CYS A 329 12.57 22.79 23.21
N GLY A 330 11.80 23.88 23.15
CA GLY A 330 10.61 24.06 23.97
C GLY A 330 10.89 24.35 25.45
N ARG A 331 9.80 24.35 26.23
CA ARG A 331 9.80 24.67 27.66
C ARG A 331 8.99 23.66 28.45
N CYS A 332 9.41 23.42 29.68
CA CYS A 332 8.74 22.55 30.64
C CYS A 332 7.34 23.07 30.97
N HIS A 333 6.35 22.19 30.94
CA HIS A 333 4.97 22.47 31.37
C HIS A 333 4.64 21.82 32.72
N ALA A 334 5.25 20.67 33.00
CA ALA A 334 5.20 19.96 34.27
C ALA A 334 6.63 19.51 34.70
N PRO A 335 6.87 19.19 35.99
CA PRO A 335 6.03 19.53 37.14
C PRO A 335 5.95 21.05 37.36
N PRO A 336 5.02 21.56 38.19
CA PRO A 336 4.84 23.01 38.39
C PRO A 336 6.13 23.77 38.77
N ALA A 337 7.04 23.16 39.55
CA ALA A 337 8.32 23.75 39.94
C ALA A 337 9.32 23.95 38.77
N MET A 338 9.15 23.23 37.67
CA MET A 338 9.96 23.40 36.44
C MET A 338 9.25 24.24 35.37
N ARG A 339 7.96 24.57 35.55
CA ARG A 339 7.14 25.19 34.51
C ARG A 339 7.75 26.50 34.01
N GLY A 340 7.93 26.60 32.68
CA GLY A 340 8.51 27.76 32.00
C GLY A 340 10.02 27.74 31.80
N ARG A 341 10.77 26.86 32.49
CA ARG A 341 12.20 26.61 32.21
C ARG A 341 12.39 25.97 30.84
N PHE A 342 13.57 26.10 30.24
CA PHE A 342 13.87 25.41 28.98
C PHE A 342 14.15 23.92 29.23
N LEU A 343 13.85 23.08 28.24
CA LEU A 343 14.06 21.63 28.33
C LEU A 343 15.55 21.26 28.51
N LEU A 344 16.46 22.10 28.02
CA LEU A 344 17.91 21.95 28.18
C LEU A 344 18.43 22.28 29.60
N ASP A 345 17.64 22.98 30.43
CA ASP A 345 18.01 23.36 31.80
C ASP A 345 17.81 22.21 32.82
N VAL A 346 17.38 21.03 32.37
CA VAL A 346 16.94 19.93 33.25
C VAL A 346 18.14 19.07 33.67
N GLU A 347 18.66 19.34 34.86
CA GLU A 347 19.84 18.66 35.40
C GLU A 347 19.52 17.54 36.41
N ARG A 348 20.35 16.49 36.41
CA ARG A 348 20.24 15.36 37.35
C ARG A 348 20.37 15.79 38.81
N ALA A 349 21.13 16.85 39.11
CA ALA A 349 21.29 17.37 40.47
C ALA A 349 19.98 17.90 41.09
N ALA A 350 19.02 18.32 40.26
CA ALA A 350 17.72 18.83 40.70
C ALA A 350 16.64 17.74 40.87
N LEU A 351 16.94 16.48 40.55
CA LEU A 351 15.96 15.39 40.45
C LEU A 351 16.41 14.13 41.18
N ARG A 352 15.50 13.50 41.94
CA ARG A 352 15.71 12.17 42.54
C ARG A 352 15.10 11.11 41.62
N CYS A 353 15.95 10.29 41.02
CA CYS A 353 15.56 9.32 40.00
C CYS A 353 16.03 7.90 40.35
N SER A 354 15.27 6.90 39.92
CA SER A 354 15.56 5.47 40.12
C SER A 354 15.70 4.74 38.78
N ALA A 355 16.49 3.67 38.77
CA ALA A 355 16.53 2.69 37.68
C ALA A 355 15.11 2.17 37.33
N PRO A 356 14.87 1.68 36.10
CA PRO A 356 13.53 1.32 35.65
C PRO A 356 13.00 0.10 36.42
N PHE A 357 11.79 0.21 36.97
CA PHE A 357 11.14 -0.91 37.66
C PHE A 357 10.52 -1.88 36.65
N LEU A 358 10.75 -3.18 36.82
CA LEU A 358 10.11 -4.25 36.04
C LEU A 358 8.87 -4.72 36.80
N SER A 359 7.68 -4.30 36.35
CA SER A 359 6.39 -4.55 37.04
C SER A 359 5.76 -5.90 36.70
N ASP A 360 6.14 -6.48 35.57
CA ASP A 360 5.77 -7.85 35.14
C ASP A 360 7.04 -8.41 34.48
N ALA A 361 7.90 -9.02 35.29
CA ALA A 361 9.17 -9.61 34.86
C ALA A 361 8.94 -10.97 34.19
N PRO A 362 9.80 -11.40 33.26
CA PRO A 362 9.62 -12.69 32.60
C PRO A 362 9.81 -13.84 33.59
N ALA A 363 9.04 -14.90 33.37
CA ALA A 363 9.08 -16.15 34.11
C ALA A 363 9.29 -17.33 33.15
N ASP A 364 9.87 -18.41 33.65
CA ASP A 364 10.20 -19.61 32.87
C ASP A 364 8.95 -20.23 32.23
N LEU A 365 9.08 -20.71 30.99
CA LEU A 365 7.96 -21.18 30.18
C LEU A 365 8.27 -22.51 29.51
N ASN A 366 7.55 -23.56 29.92
CA ASN A 366 7.49 -24.84 29.20
C ASN A 366 6.35 -24.78 28.17
N ILE A 367 6.64 -25.07 26.90
CA ILE A 367 5.65 -25.02 25.81
C ILE A 367 5.97 -26.04 24.72
N SER A 368 4.94 -26.59 24.05
CA SER A 368 5.13 -27.45 22.87
C SER A 368 5.35 -26.67 21.58
N GLU A 369 6.17 -27.23 20.69
CA GLU A 369 6.52 -26.68 19.38
C GLU A 369 5.31 -26.27 18.53
N GLY A 370 5.47 -25.20 17.73
CA GLY A 370 4.45 -24.66 16.84
C GLY A 370 3.42 -23.73 17.50
N ARG A 371 3.37 -23.66 18.84
CA ARG A 371 2.49 -22.74 19.57
C ARG A 371 3.04 -21.32 19.63
N GLY A 372 2.17 -20.32 19.74
CA GLY A 372 2.58 -18.95 20.06
C GLY A 372 2.96 -18.81 21.53
N ALA A 373 3.96 -17.99 21.84
CA ALA A 373 4.47 -17.75 23.21
C ALA A 373 4.73 -16.27 23.46
N ALA A 374 4.74 -15.86 24.73
CA ALA A 374 5.06 -14.48 25.10
C ALA A 374 5.82 -14.43 26.44
N LEU A 375 7.05 -13.91 26.43
CA LEU A 375 7.84 -13.61 27.62
C LEU A 375 7.62 -12.14 27.99
N ARG A 376 6.91 -11.88 29.09
CA ARG A 376 6.55 -10.52 29.51
C ARG A 376 7.77 -9.75 30.02
N CYS A 377 7.81 -8.45 29.77
CA CYS A 377 8.75 -7.56 30.44
C CYS A 377 8.18 -6.15 30.48
N ARG A 378 7.30 -5.90 31.45
CA ARG A 378 6.61 -4.60 31.57
C ARG A 378 7.40 -3.64 32.45
N THR A 379 7.53 -2.42 31.97
CA THR A 379 8.23 -1.32 32.65
C THR A 379 7.65 0.02 32.20
N ALA A 380 8.17 1.13 32.74
CA ALA A 380 7.75 2.48 32.40
C ALA A 380 7.78 2.72 30.87
N ALA A 381 6.75 3.37 30.35
CA ALA A 381 6.55 3.53 28.90
C ALA A 381 7.74 4.21 28.19
N MET A 382 8.42 5.13 28.88
CA MET A 382 9.57 5.88 28.36
C MET A 382 10.92 5.18 28.58
N ALA A 383 11.03 4.17 29.44
CA ALA A 383 12.26 3.40 29.56
C ALA A 383 12.53 2.61 28.26
N ALA A 384 13.77 2.55 27.79
CA ALA A 384 14.15 1.70 26.66
C ALA A 384 14.05 0.23 27.09
N VAL A 385 13.65 -0.65 26.16
CA VAL A 385 13.57 -2.11 26.38
C VAL A 385 14.24 -2.83 25.22
N ARG A 386 15.15 -3.76 25.53
CA ARG A 386 15.80 -4.66 24.58
C ARG A 386 15.81 -6.08 25.12
N TRP A 387 15.81 -7.06 24.24
CA TRP A 387 15.88 -8.48 24.57
C TRP A 387 17.17 -9.10 24.04
N LEU A 388 17.94 -9.73 24.92
CA LEU A 388 19.06 -10.60 24.56
C LEU A 388 18.53 -12.03 24.41
N LEU A 389 18.85 -12.65 23.27
CA LEU A 389 18.44 -14.00 22.90
C LEU A 389 19.53 -15.03 23.26
N PRO A 390 19.21 -16.34 23.33
CA PRO A 390 20.18 -17.40 23.64
C PRO A 390 21.39 -17.46 22.69
N ASP A 391 21.24 -16.98 21.45
CA ASP A 391 22.28 -16.90 20.42
C ASP A 391 23.09 -15.58 20.44
N GLY A 392 22.89 -14.75 21.47
CA GLY A 392 23.58 -13.46 21.64
C GLY A 392 22.99 -12.31 20.80
N ALA A 393 21.97 -12.54 19.97
CA ALA A 393 21.33 -11.46 19.22
C ALA A 393 20.50 -10.55 20.15
N VAL A 394 20.47 -9.25 19.83
CA VAL A 394 19.67 -8.27 20.56
C VAL A 394 18.49 -7.79 19.70
N LEU A 395 17.28 -7.90 20.23
CA LEU A 395 16.06 -7.36 19.61
C LEU A 395 15.57 -6.10 20.34
N SER A 396 15.05 -5.15 19.57
CA SER A 396 14.34 -3.95 20.01
C SER A 396 12.93 -3.91 19.40
N HIS A 397 12.10 -2.93 19.75
CA HIS A 397 10.74 -2.83 19.20
C HIS A 397 10.71 -2.60 17.68
N ALA A 398 11.78 -2.01 17.11
CA ALA A 398 11.94 -1.84 15.66
C ALA A 398 12.59 -3.02 14.94
N SER A 399 13.06 -4.06 15.64
CA SER A 399 13.91 -5.10 15.04
C SER A 399 13.14 -6.03 14.10
N ALA A 400 13.15 -5.69 12.81
CA ALA A 400 12.51 -6.46 11.74
C ALA A 400 13.33 -7.68 11.26
N SER A 401 14.41 -8.04 11.96
CA SER A 401 15.39 -9.05 11.54
C SER A 401 14.91 -10.51 11.66
N ARG A 402 13.88 -10.78 12.47
CA ARG A 402 13.35 -12.14 12.70
C ARG A 402 11.83 -12.17 12.54
N PRO A 403 11.25 -12.75 11.48
CA PRO A 403 9.82 -12.67 11.19
C PRO A 403 8.92 -13.44 12.18
N ARG A 404 9.48 -14.28 13.06
CA ARG A 404 8.75 -15.01 14.12
C ARG A 404 8.72 -14.28 15.47
N LEU A 405 9.65 -13.34 15.69
CA LEU A 405 9.98 -12.78 16.99
C LEU A 405 9.80 -11.25 16.97
N ALA A 406 8.93 -10.72 17.81
CA ALA A 406 8.67 -9.28 17.89
C ALA A 406 8.63 -8.81 19.35
N VAL A 407 9.41 -7.78 19.68
CA VAL A 407 9.24 -7.05 20.95
C VAL A 407 8.04 -6.12 20.78
N LEU A 408 7.07 -6.20 21.71
CA LEU A 408 5.85 -5.41 21.69
C LEU A 408 6.04 -4.03 22.35
N HIS A 409 5.10 -3.11 22.09
CA HIS A 409 5.10 -1.76 22.65
C HIS A 409 5.03 -1.70 24.20
N ASP A 410 4.68 -2.79 24.90
CA ASP A 410 4.71 -2.88 26.37
C ASP A 410 6.04 -3.44 26.93
N GLY A 411 6.91 -3.95 26.05
CA GLY A 411 8.20 -4.57 26.38
C GLY A 411 8.22 -6.11 26.29
N THR A 412 7.05 -6.75 26.16
CA THR A 412 6.92 -8.22 26.01
C THR A 412 7.56 -8.74 24.72
N LEU A 413 8.35 -9.82 24.79
CA LEU A 413 8.82 -10.55 23.61
C LEU A 413 7.77 -11.58 23.19
N ASN A 414 7.25 -11.44 21.97
CA ASN A 414 6.19 -12.26 21.39
C ASN A 414 6.75 -13.17 20.28
N PHE A 415 6.31 -14.43 20.30
CA PHE A 415 6.67 -15.49 19.35
C PHE A 415 5.40 -15.89 18.59
N SER A 416 5.38 -15.74 17.26
CA SER A 416 4.21 -16.14 16.45
C SER A 416 4.04 -17.67 16.41
N HIS A 417 5.16 -18.40 16.41
CA HIS A 417 5.26 -19.83 16.68
C HIS A 417 6.68 -20.14 17.17
N VAL A 418 6.79 -20.92 18.24
CA VAL A 418 8.07 -21.42 18.78
C VAL A 418 8.56 -22.65 18.01
N LEU A 419 9.86 -22.80 17.91
CA LEU A 419 10.57 -23.97 17.38
C LEU A 419 11.42 -24.60 18.49
N ALA A 420 11.75 -25.89 18.40
CA ALA A 420 12.62 -26.57 19.37
C ALA A 420 13.96 -25.82 19.59
N ALA A 421 14.49 -25.21 18.51
CA ALA A 421 15.71 -24.41 18.50
C ALA A 421 15.57 -23.00 19.14
N ASP A 422 14.38 -22.58 19.57
CA ASP A 422 14.18 -21.39 20.42
C ASP A 422 14.41 -21.68 21.91
N THR A 423 14.74 -22.92 22.29
CA THR A 423 15.02 -23.29 23.69
C THR A 423 16.28 -22.58 24.22
N GLY A 424 16.18 -21.93 25.38
CA GLY A 424 17.31 -21.30 26.05
C GLY A 424 16.95 -20.13 26.98
N LEU A 425 17.98 -19.45 27.47
CA LEU A 425 17.84 -18.30 28.37
C LEU A 425 17.63 -16.99 27.58
N TYR A 426 16.50 -16.32 27.81
CA TYR A 426 16.20 -15.00 27.28
C TYR A 426 16.34 -13.96 28.39
N THR A 427 16.95 -12.82 28.10
CA THR A 427 17.12 -11.72 29.09
C THR A 427 16.51 -10.43 28.58
N CYS A 428 15.51 -9.92 29.29
CA CYS A 428 15.03 -8.56 29.10
C CYS A 428 15.99 -7.58 29.79
N MET A 429 16.29 -6.48 29.11
CA MET A 429 17.13 -5.38 29.58
C MET A 429 16.34 -4.07 29.42
N ALA A 430 15.95 -3.46 30.54
CA ALA A 430 15.33 -2.14 30.57
C ALA A 430 16.35 -1.07 30.99
N ALA A 431 16.29 0.11 30.40
CA ALA A 431 17.19 1.23 30.72
C ALA A 431 16.45 2.58 30.77
N ASN A 432 16.85 3.45 31.70
CA ASN A 432 16.46 4.85 31.75
C ASN A 432 17.65 5.73 32.18
N ALA A 433 17.44 7.04 32.30
CA ALA A 433 18.49 8.02 32.59
C ALA A 433 19.09 7.91 34.02
N ALA A 434 18.64 6.96 34.84
CA ALA A 434 19.15 6.68 36.18
C ALA A 434 19.79 5.29 36.32
N GLY A 435 19.65 4.40 35.35
CA GLY A 435 20.28 3.08 35.36
C GLY A 435 19.55 2.04 34.51
N SER A 436 19.92 0.78 34.68
CA SER A 436 19.30 -0.37 34.02
C SER A 436 18.72 -1.37 35.02
N ALA A 437 17.77 -2.17 34.57
CA ALA A 437 17.24 -3.33 35.28
C ALA A 437 17.07 -4.48 34.29
N ASN A 438 17.61 -5.64 34.65
CA ASN A 438 17.60 -6.83 33.81
C ASN A 438 16.83 -7.96 34.52
N ALA A 439 16.11 -8.77 33.75
CA ALA A 439 15.48 -10.00 34.24
C ALA A 439 15.50 -11.07 33.15
N SER A 440 15.74 -12.31 33.55
CA SER A 440 15.94 -13.44 32.64
C SER A 440 14.92 -14.54 32.92
N ALA A 441 14.54 -15.27 31.86
CA ALA A 441 13.70 -16.45 31.95
C ALA A 441 14.16 -17.51 30.94
N TYR A 442 13.97 -18.76 31.28
CA TYR A 442 14.26 -19.91 30.43
C TYR A 442 13.02 -20.32 29.64
N LEU A 443 13.13 -20.33 28.31
CA LEU A 443 12.14 -20.90 27.42
C LEU A 443 12.53 -22.35 27.12
N ASN A 444 11.63 -23.29 27.38
CA ASN A 444 11.83 -24.71 27.15
C ASN A 444 10.79 -25.20 26.15
N VAL A 445 11.22 -25.48 24.92
CA VAL A 445 10.33 -25.91 23.83
C VAL A 445 10.42 -27.43 23.67
N THR A 446 9.42 -28.15 24.15
CA THR A 446 9.30 -29.59 23.90
C THR A 446 8.78 -29.84 22.49
N ALA A 447 9.21 -30.96 21.89
CA ALA A 447 8.51 -31.50 20.73
C ALA A 447 7.03 -31.70 21.09
N ALA A 448 6.12 -31.48 20.14
CA ALA A 448 4.70 -31.69 20.37
C ALA A 448 4.43 -33.20 20.51
N GLU A 449 4.39 -33.69 21.76
CA GLU A 449 4.01 -35.07 22.06
C GLU A 449 2.59 -35.34 21.53
N LEU A 450 2.53 -36.11 20.45
CA LEU A 450 1.33 -36.82 20.04
C LEU A 450 1.06 -37.86 21.12
N ASP A 451 0.16 -37.54 22.05
CA ASP A 451 -0.24 -38.40 23.16
C ASP A 451 -1.05 -39.61 22.68
N ALA A 452 -0.35 -40.51 21.98
CA ALA A 452 -0.86 -41.79 21.49
C ALA A 452 -1.17 -42.77 22.64
N SER A 453 -0.66 -42.48 23.85
CA SER A 453 -0.97 -43.18 25.09
C SER A 453 -2.48 -43.20 25.38
N ALA A 454 -3.22 -42.17 24.96
CA ALA A 454 -4.67 -42.06 25.13
C ALA A 454 -5.51 -42.90 24.13
N TYR A 455 -4.90 -43.51 23.12
CA TYR A 455 -5.61 -44.15 21.99
C TYR A 455 -5.12 -45.57 21.66
N SER A 456 -5.08 -46.45 22.67
CA SER A 456 -4.84 -47.89 22.50
C SER A 456 -6.06 -48.62 21.88
N PHE A 457 -6.25 -48.48 20.57
CA PHE A 457 -7.25 -49.25 19.83
C PHE A 457 -6.86 -50.74 19.70
N PHE A 458 -7.30 -51.57 20.64
CA PHE A 458 -7.17 -53.03 20.54
C PHE A 458 -8.15 -53.61 19.52
N THR A 459 -7.69 -53.86 18.30
CA THR A 459 -8.42 -54.63 17.28
C THR A 459 -8.23 -56.14 17.48
N THR A 460 -9.15 -56.78 18.18
CA THR A 460 -9.23 -58.25 18.24
C THR A 460 -9.72 -58.81 16.90
N VAL A 461 -8.84 -59.48 16.16
CA VAL A 461 -9.19 -60.12 14.88
C VAL A 461 -9.68 -61.55 15.12
N THR A 462 -10.99 -61.76 15.04
CA THR A 462 -11.60 -63.11 15.00
C THR A 462 -11.57 -63.65 13.58
N VAL A 463 -10.81 -64.73 13.33
CA VAL A 463 -10.73 -65.39 12.02
C VAL A 463 -11.68 -66.59 11.99
N GLU A 464 -12.80 -66.46 11.29
CA GLU A 464 -13.67 -67.60 10.99
C GLU A 464 -13.22 -68.31 9.70
N THR A 465 -12.79 -69.56 9.80
CA THR A 465 -12.38 -70.39 8.66
C THR A 465 -13.58 -71.15 8.08
N ALA A 466 -14.09 -70.69 6.94
CA ALA A 466 -15.21 -71.34 6.24
C ALA A 466 -14.78 -72.60 5.44
N ALA A 467 -15.59 -73.66 5.50
CA ALA A 467 -15.37 -74.92 4.80
C ALA A 467 -16.09 -74.97 3.41
N PRO A 468 -15.62 -75.80 2.45
CA PRO A 468 -16.09 -75.80 1.05
C PRO A 468 -17.44 -76.53 0.82
N PRO A 469 -18.06 -76.40 -0.38
CA PRO A 469 -19.53 -76.31 -0.47
C PRO A 469 -20.27 -77.54 -1.03
N ARG A 470 -21.61 -77.54 -0.87
CA ARG A 470 -22.57 -78.30 -1.71
C ARG A 470 -23.73 -77.42 -2.17
N LYS A 471 -24.44 -77.87 -3.22
CA LYS A 471 -25.43 -77.12 -4.02
C LYS A 471 -26.76 -77.94 -4.18
N PRO A 472 -27.83 -77.42 -4.81
CA PRO A 472 -29.13 -77.20 -4.16
C PRO A 472 -30.20 -78.25 -4.52
N PRO A 473 -31.46 -78.06 -4.09
CA PRO A 473 -32.47 -77.65 -5.09
C PRO A 473 -33.48 -76.56 -4.63
N PRO A 474 -34.27 -75.97 -5.55
CA PRO A 474 -35.29 -74.94 -5.30
C PRO A 474 -36.72 -75.50 -5.61
N PRO A 475 -37.78 -74.70 -5.93
CA PRO A 475 -38.13 -73.32 -5.61
C PRO A 475 -39.54 -73.16 -4.97
N THR A 476 -39.89 -71.97 -4.44
CA THR A 476 -41.25 -71.41 -4.58
C THR A 476 -41.28 -69.88 -4.40
N ALA A 477 -42.23 -69.22 -5.04
CA ALA A 477 -42.47 -67.77 -5.05
C ALA A 477 -43.89 -67.50 -5.61
N PRO A 478 -44.40 -66.26 -5.74
CA PRO A 478 -43.91 -64.97 -5.21
C PRO A 478 -45.00 -64.16 -4.45
N ALA A 479 -44.60 -63.10 -3.75
CA ALA A 479 -45.44 -61.93 -3.48
C ALA A 479 -44.57 -60.68 -3.25
N ALA A 480 -45.02 -59.50 -3.66
CA ALA A 480 -44.29 -58.25 -3.48
C ALA A 480 -45.23 -57.03 -3.49
N TYR A 481 -44.97 -56.01 -2.65
CA TYR A 481 -44.85 -54.63 -3.13
C TYR A 481 -44.14 -53.67 -2.14
N ARG A 482 -43.16 -52.97 -2.71
CA ARG A 482 -42.45 -51.68 -2.46
C ARG A 482 -42.83 -50.69 -1.32
N PRO A 483 -41.98 -49.67 -1.04
CA PRO A 483 -41.68 -49.21 0.33
C PRO A 483 -42.26 -47.84 0.72
N ALA A 484 -42.06 -47.48 2.00
CA ALA A 484 -42.26 -46.15 2.56
C ALA A 484 -40.93 -45.43 2.88
N TYR A 485 -40.96 -44.10 2.93
CA TYR A 485 -39.88 -43.25 3.45
C TYR A 485 -40.26 -42.73 4.84
N THR A 486 -39.27 -42.51 5.72
CA THR A 486 -39.46 -41.88 7.03
C THR A 486 -38.61 -40.62 7.19
N ALA A 487 -39.07 -39.70 8.04
CA ALA A 487 -38.45 -38.41 8.30
C ALA A 487 -38.22 -38.20 9.80
N THR A 488 -37.33 -37.27 10.14
CA THR A 488 -37.01 -36.82 11.50
C THR A 488 -36.68 -35.33 11.48
N ALA A 489 -36.77 -34.56 12.58
CA ALA A 489 -37.68 -34.61 13.74
C ALA A 489 -37.52 -33.27 14.48
N THR A 490 -38.61 -32.63 14.93
CA THR A 490 -38.54 -31.34 15.64
C THR A 490 -39.56 -31.23 16.77
N VAL A 491 -39.09 -30.79 17.94
CA VAL A 491 -39.87 -30.49 19.16
C VAL A 491 -39.21 -29.25 19.78
N LEU A 492 -39.80 -28.04 19.75
CA LEU A 492 -40.95 -27.49 20.49
C LEU A 492 -40.67 -27.06 21.94
N VAL A 493 -41.03 -25.80 22.27
CA VAL A 493 -41.63 -25.27 23.53
C VAL A 493 -41.53 -23.73 23.51
N ARG A 494 -42.47 -22.90 24.00
CA ARG A 494 -43.93 -23.00 24.24
C ARG A 494 -44.46 -21.59 24.57
N GLY A 495 -45.68 -21.23 24.16
CA GLY A 495 -46.38 -20.00 24.57
C GLY A 495 -47.88 -20.11 24.28
N THR A 496 -48.76 -19.58 25.14
CA THR A 496 -50.19 -19.98 25.17
C THR A 496 -51.22 -18.84 25.06
N ARG A 497 -52.37 -19.20 24.46
CA ARG A 497 -53.68 -18.50 24.41
C ARG A 497 -54.16 -17.98 25.80
N ARG A 498 -55.16 -17.09 25.94
CA ARG A 498 -56.51 -17.04 25.31
C ARG A 498 -57.20 -15.66 25.58
N GLY A 499 -58.15 -15.23 24.72
CA GLY A 499 -59.09 -14.11 24.98
C GLY A 499 -60.44 -14.61 25.56
N PRO A 500 -61.63 -13.98 25.28
CA PRO A 500 -61.92 -12.77 24.49
C PRO A 500 -63.05 -11.85 25.04
N SER A 501 -63.41 -10.76 24.34
CA SER A 501 -64.78 -10.16 24.30
C SER A 501 -64.94 -9.10 23.18
N ALA A 502 -66.18 -8.70 22.86
CA ALA A 502 -66.62 -7.79 21.78
C ALA A 502 -67.99 -7.15 22.19
N PRO A 503 -68.77 -6.37 21.37
CA PRO A 503 -68.56 -5.87 19.99
C PRO A 503 -68.98 -4.38 19.76
N THR A 504 -69.11 -3.94 18.49
CA THR A 504 -70.30 -3.23 17.87
C THR A 504 -69.96 -2.02 16.95
N ALA A 505 -70.78 -1.84 15.89
CA ALA A 505 -71.03 -0.65 15.04
C ALA A 505 -70.14 -0.34 13.80
N THR A 506 -70.84 0.08 12.73
CA THR A 506 -70.48 0.55 11.37
C THR A 506 -71.69 1.37 10.83
N PRO A 507 -71.75 1.90 9.57
CA PRO A 507 -70.78 2.48 8.61
C PRO A 507 -71.18 3.93 8.19
N ASP A 508 -70.54 4.55 7.17
CA ASP A 508 -71.18 5.08 5.90
C ASP A 508 -70.26 6.03 5.04
N ALA A 509 -70.78 6.55 3.91
CA ALA A 509 -70.11 7.41 2.89
C ALA A 509 -70.94 8.71 2.58
N SER A 510 -70.84 9.52 1.51
CA SER A 510 -70.24 9.51 0.13
C SER A 510 -70.26 10.96 -0.48
N THR A 511 -69.90 11.34 -1.72
CA THR A 511 -69.30 10.63 -2.89
C THR A 511 -68.12 11.38 -3.60
N PRO A 512 -68.25 12.57 -4.27
CA PRO A 512 -67.45 12.86 -5.49
C PRO A 512 -66.70 14.26 -5.49
N PRO A 513 -66.39 15.00 -6.60
CA PRO A 513 -64.97 15.25 -6.96
C PRO A 513 -64.57 16.73 -7.28
N PRO A 514 -63.26 16.99 -7.52
CA PRO A 514 -62.80 17.21 -8.91
C PRO A 514 -61.41 16.59 -9.24
N SER A 515 -60.93 16.81 -10.47
CA SER A 515 -59.67 16.32 -11.08
C SER A 515 -58.66 17.50 -11.29
N PRO A 516 -57.45 17.37 -11.91
CA PRO A 516 -56.90 16.25 -12.70
C PRO A 516 -55.36 15.97 -12.66
N HIS A 517 -54.94 14.96 -13.45
CA HIS A 517 -53.63 14.70 -14.08
C HIS A 517 -52.31 14.59 -13.27
N THR A 518 -51.76 13.37 -13.22
CA THR A 518 -50.54 12.92 -13.95
C THR A 518 -50.59 11.39 -14.11
N SER A 519 -49.81 10.80 -15.03
CA SER A 519 -50.06 9.44 -15.56
C SER A 519 -49.23 8.30 -14.93
N LEU A 520 -49.88 7.14 -14.79
CA LEU A 520 -49.34 5.94 -14.13
C LEU A 520 -48.19 5.25 -14.89
N ASP A 521 -48.08 5.48 -16.21
CA ASP A 521 -47.10 4.81 -17.08
C ASP A 521 -45.64 5.11 -16.72
N GLU A 522 -45.34 6.29 -16.21
CA GLU A 522 -43.97 6.70 -15.87
C GLU A 522 -43.41 5.89 -14.70
N VAL A 523 -44.26 5.58 -13.71
CA VAL A 523 -43.93 4.72 -12.55
C VAL A 523 -43.73 3.25 -12.98
N MET A 524 -44.53 2.76 -13.94
CA MET A 524 -44.35 1.41 -14.48
C MET A 524 -43.05 1.27 -15.29
N ARG A 525 -42.59 2.34 -15.92
CA ARG A 525 -41.37 2.36 -16.75
C ARG A 525 -40.10 2.30 -15.90
N THR A 526 -40.02 3.12 -14.85
CA THR A 526 -38.87 3.14 -13.92
C THR A 526 -38.76 1.83 -13.12
N THR A 527 -39.87 1.29 -12.64
CA THR A 527 -39.90 0.03 -11.86
C THR A 527 -39.35 -1.16 -12.64
N LYS A 528 -39.67 -1.29 -13.94
CA LYS A 528 -39.12 -2.36 -14.80
C LYS A 528 -37.59 -2.29 -14.98
N ILE A 529 -37.03 -1.08 -15.05
CA ILE A 529 -35.57 -0.87 -15.21
C ILE A 529 -34.84 -1.34 -13.93
N ILE A 530 -35.34 -0.96 -12.75
CA ILE A 530 -34.75 -1.33 -11.46
C ILE A 530 -34.72 -2.85 -11.27
N ILE A 531 -35.83 -3.54 -11.58
CA ILE A 531 -35.91 -5.01 -11.52
C ILE A 531 -34.92 -5.64 -12.51
N GLY A 532 -34.81 -5.11 -13.73
CA GLY A 532 -33.85 -5.57 -14.73
C GLY A 532 -32.39 -5.48 -14.24
N CYS A 533 -32.00 -4.34 -13.66
CA CYS A 533 -30.67 -4.16 -13.07
C CYS A 533 -30.41 -5.15 -11.91
N PHE A 534 -31.38 -5.39 -11.03
CA PHE A 534 -31.21 -6.31 -9.90
C PHE A 534 -31.03 -7.77 -10.35
N VAL A 535 -31.76 -8.20 -11.39
CA VAL A 535 -31.59 -9.53 -12.01
C VAL A 535 -30.23 -9.63 -12.72
N ALA A 536 -29.78 -8.58 -13.41
CA ALA A 536 -28.47 -8.57 -14.06
C ALA A 536 -27.30 -8.68 -13.05
N VAL A 537 -27.35 -7.91 -11.96
CA VAL A 537 -26.32 -7.93 -10.90
C VAL A 537 -26.29 -9.28 -10.18
N THR A 538 -27.44 -9.88 -9.86
CA THR A 538 -27.49 -11.19 -9.19
C THR A 538 -27.01 -12.33 -10.10
N LEU A 539 -27.31 -12.30 -11.39
CA LEU A 539 -26.76 -13.25 -12.37
C LEU A 539 -25.23 -13.11 -12.55
N LEU A 540 -24.70 -11.88 -12.60
CA LEU A 540 -23.26 -11.64 -12.65
C LEU A 540 -22.55 -12.14 -11.37
N ALA A 541 -23.13 -11.90 -10.19
CA ALA A 541 -22.59 -12.41 -8.93
C ALA A 541 -22.58 -13.96 -8.90
N ALA A 542 -23.65 -14.61 -9.36
CA ALA A 542 -23.71 -16.07 -9.48
C ALA A 542 -22.67 -16.62 -10.46
N ALA A 543 -22.49 -15.98 -11.63
CA ALA A 543 -21.47 -16.36 -12.60
C ALA A 543 -20.05 -16.22 -12.03
N MET A 544 -19.76 -15.13 -11.30
CA MET A 544 -18.49 -14.92 -10.61
C MET A 544 -18.22 -15.96 -9.53
N LEU A 545 -19.22 -16.34 -8.72
CA LEU A 545 -19.10 -17.42 -7.73
C LEU A 545 -18.81 -18.78 -8.38
N ILE A 546 -19.49 -19.10 -9.49
CA ILE A 546 -19.23 -20.34 -10.25
C ILE A 546 -17.82 -20.33 -10.86
N ALA A 547 -17.34 -19.18 -11.35
CA ALA A 547 -15.98 -19.01 -11.84
C ALA A 547 -14.94 -19.21 -10.72
N PHE A 548 -15.15 -18.59 -9.54
CA PHE A 548 -14.28 -18.74 -8.37
C PHE A 548 -14.24 -20.20 -7.87
N TYR A 549 -15.38 -20.89 -7.82
CA TYR A 549 -15.45 -22.30 -7.45
C TYR A 549 -14.70 -23.20 -8.44
N LYS A 550 -14.85 -22.96 -9.76
CA LYS A 550 -14.07 -23.65 -10.80
C LYS A 550 -12.57 -23.36 -10.69
N LEU A 551 -12.17 -22.14 -10.35
CA LEU A 551 -10.77 -21.75 -10.17
C LEU A 551 -10.15 -22.41 -8.92
N ARG A 552 -10.86 -22.40 -7.78
CA ARG A 552 -10.45 -23.06 -6.53
C ARG A 552 -10.33 -24.58 -6.72
N LYS A 553 -11.26 -25.21 -7.45
CA LYS A 553 -11.22 -26.65 -7.80
C LYS A 553 -10.07 -26.99 -8.76
N ARG A 554 -9.66 -26.06 -9.65
CA ARG A 554 -8.43 -26.19 -10.45
C ARG A 554 -7.16 -26.08 -9.60
N HIS A 555 -7.12 -25.17 -8.61
CA HIS A 555 -5.98 -25.07 -7.68
C HIS A 555 -5.82 -26.31 -6.80
N GLN A 556 -6.90 -26.83 -6.18
CA GLN A 556 -6.84 -28.07 -5.40
C GLN A 556 -6.35 -29.26 -6.24
N ARG A 557 -6.84 -29.41 -7.48
CA ARG A 557 -6.36 -30.46 -8.40
C ARG A 557 -4.90 -30.32 -8.84
N ARG A 558 -4.30 -29.12 -8.75
CA ARG A 558 -2.85 -28.94 -8.98
C ARG A 558 -2.05 -29.33 -7.74
N ALA A 559 -2.49 -28.89 -6.55
CA ALA A 559 -1.84 -29.22 -5.28
C ALA A 559 -1.77 -30.75 -5.01
N THR A 560 -2.83 -31.49 -5.32
CA THR A 560 -2.85 -32.96 -5.15
C THR A 560 -1.97 -33.73 -6.14
N VAL A 561 -1.50 -33.09 -7.23
CA VAL A 561 -0.64 -33.74 -8.25
C VAL A 561 0.85 -33.49 -7.97
N THR A 562 1.21 -32.38 -7.31
CA THR A 562 2.59 -32.11 -6.86
C THR A 562 3.00 -32.88 -5.61
N ALA A 563 2.05 -33.37 -4.80
CA ALA A 563 2.32 -34.13 -3.58
C ALA A 563 2.47 -35.66 -3.80
N ALA A 564 2.49 -36.13 -5.05
CA ALA A 564 2.39 -37.55 -5.40
C ALA A 564 3.51 -38.04 -6.35
N ARG A 565 4.71 -37.44 -6.29
CA ARG A 565 5.91 -37.87 -7.04
C ARG A 565 7.22 -37.57 -6.30
N THR A 566 7.62 -38.48 -5.40
CA THR A 566 9.03 -38.87 -5.11
C THR A 566 9.05 -39.93 -3.98
N VAL A 567 8.75 -41.18 -4.33
CA VAL A 567 9.15 -42.36 -3.55
C VAL A 567 9.59 -43.43 -4.55
N GLU A 568 10.87 -43.42 -4.91
CA GLU A 568 11.47 -44.53 -5.64
C GLU A 568 11.83 -45.62 -4.64
N ILE A 569 11.14 -46.76 -4.74
CA ILE A 569 11.51 -47.97 -4.01
C ILE A 569 12.56 -48.69 -4.85
N ILE A 570 13.82 -48.66 -4.39
CA ILE A 570 14.88 -49.46 -5.00
C ILE A 570 14.64 -50.92 -4.61
N GLN A 571 14.09 -51.71 -5.54
CA GLN A 571 14.17 -53.17 -5.44
C GLN A 571 15.59 -53.60 -5.76
N VAL A 572 16.20 -54.34 -4.83
CA VAL A 572 17.38 -55.16 -5.09
C VAL A 572 16.85 -56.59 -5.22
N ASP A 573 16.71 -57.08 -6.45
CA ASP A 573 16.32 -58.46 -6.69
C ASP A 573 17.51 -59.40 -6.38
N ASP A 574 17.26 -60.40 -5.55
CA ASP A 574 18.20 -61.47 -5.21
C ASP A 574 18.01 -62.65 -6.17
N GLY A 575 19.11 -63.23 -6.66
CA GLY A 575 19.07 -64.22 -7.75
C GLY A 575 20.43 -64.70 -8.21
N GLY A 576 21.06 -65.59 -7.42
CA GLY A 576 22.47 -65.94 -7.61
C GLY A 576 22.90 -67.40 -7.42
N GLY A 577 21.98 -68.37 -7.33
CA GLY A 577 22.29 -69.81 -7.44
C GLY A 577 22.97 -70.49 -6.24
N GLY A 578 22.55 -71.73 -5.95
CA GLY A 578 23.24 -72.65 -5.06
C GLY A 578 23.86 -73.82 -5.84
N GLY A 579 25.01 -74.30 -5.39
CA GLY A 579 25.72 -75.45 -5.98
C GLY A 579 27.20 -75.42 -5.65
N GLY A 580 27.67 -76.38 -4.84
CA GLY A 580 29.08 -76.50 -4.44
C GLY A 580 29.86 -77.52 -5.27
N GLY A 581 31.20 -77.46 -5.15
CA GLY A 581 32.16 -78.34 -5.80
C GLY A 581 33.58 -77.89 -5.50
#